data_AF-A0A4P8KQP2-F1
#
_entry.id   AF-A0A4P8KQP2-F1
#
_cell.length_a   1.000
_cell.length_b   1.000
_cell.length_c   1.000
_cell.angle_alpha   90.00
_cell.angle_beta   90.00
_cell.angle_gamma   90.00
#
_symmetry.space_group_name_H-M   'P 1'
#
loop_
_entity.id
_entity.type
_entity.pdbx_description
1 polymer ?
#
loop_
_entity_poly.entity_id
_entity_poly.type
_entity_poly.pdbx_seq_one_letter_code
_entity_poly.pdbx_strand_id
1 'polypeptide(L)'
;MPDPRRRPLGTGALTLQTAEAPERWRLTSSDEGAPEANWGHWVRLAQRILEVDALSREREGRGDAWDEGFAAGHAAQSDQTANPYR
;
A
#
# COMPACT_ATOMS: atom_id res chain seq x y z
N MET A 1 -22.43 -29.73 -4.14
CA MET A 1 -21.42 -28.95 -4.88
C MET A 1 -20.79 -27.97 -3.90
N PRO A 2 -19.46 -27.88 -3.76
CA PRO A 2 -18.82 -26.89 -2.89
C PRO A 2 -19.09 -25.48 -3.44
N ASP A 3 -19.44 -24.53 -2.58
CA ASP A 3 -19.57 -23.13 -3.00
C ASP A 3 -18.16 -22.57 -3.30
N PRO A 4 -17.84 -22.20 -4.55
CA PRO A 4 -16.52 -21.67 -4.90
C PRO A 4 -16.19 -20.38 -4.15
N ARG A 5 -17.21 -19.64 -3.66
CA ARG A 5 -17.01 -18.44 -2.85
C ARG A 5 -16.43 -18.72 -1.49
N ARG A 6 -16.48 -19.97 -1.01
CA ARG A 6 -15.98 -20.38 0.31
C ARG A 6 -14.56 -20.92 0.31
N ARG A 7 -13.85 -20.80 -0.82
CA ARG A 7 -12.47 -21.25 -0.91
C ARG A 7 -11.58 -20.33 -0.06
N PRO A 8 -10.72 -20.88 0.82
CA PRO A 8 -9.74 -20.08 1.55
C PRO A 8 -8.83 -19.29 0.60
N LEU A 9 -8.54 -18.05 0.98
CA LEU A 9 -7.66 -17.15 0.25
C LEU A 9 -6.37 -16.99 1.06
N GLY A 10 -5.23 -17.35 0.47
CA GLY A 10 -3.91 -17.25 1.12
C GLY A 10 -3.00 -16.29 0.39
N THR A 11 -2.28 -15.46 1.13
CA THR A 11 -1.23 -14.56 0.64
C THR A 11 -0.11 -14.50 1.68
N GLY A 12 1.01 -15.17 1.40
CA GLY A 12 2.17 -15.22 2.29
C GLY A 12 1.78 -15.69 3.71
N ALA A 13 1.99 -14.83 4.70
CA ALA A 13 1.68 -15.11 6.11
C ALA A 13 0.19 -14.97 6.49
N LEU A 14 -0.66 -14.46 5.58
CA LEU A 14 -2.06 -14.21 5.84
C LEU A 14 -2.94 -15.23 5.13
N THR A 15 -3.88 -15.81 5.87
CA THR A 15 -4.93 -16.68 5.30
C THR A 15 -6.30 -16.19 5.74
N LEU A 16 -7.22 -16.01 4.79
CA LEU A 16 -8.60 -15.65 5.02
C LEU A 16 -9.48 -16.87 4.71
N GLN A 17 -10.24 -17.35 5.69
CA GLN A 17 -11.07 -18.53 5.58
C GLN A 17 -12.46 -18.29 6.18
N THR A 18 -13.44 -19.11 5.80
CA THR A 18 -14.78 -19.02 6.39
C THR A 18 -14.72 -19.34 7.89
N ALA A 19 -15.43 -18.56 8.71
CA ALA A 19 -15.58 -18.83 10.14
C ALA A 19 -16.70 -19.85 10.40
N GLU A 20 -17.00 -20.13 11.67
CA GLU A 20 -18.14 -20.98 12.05
C GLU A 20 -19.46 -20.40 11.55
N ALA A 21 -19.63 -19.08 11.67
CA ALA A 21 -20.76 -18.38 11.09
C ALA A 21 -20.59 -18.27 9.55
N PRO A 22 -21.54 -18.77 8.75
CA PRO A 22 -21.39 -18.94 7.30
C PRO A 22 -21.20 -17.64 6.51
N GLU A 23 -21.58 -16.50 7.08
CA GLU A 23 -21.43 -15.15 6.54
C GLU A 23 -20.11 -14.46 6.94
N ARG A 24 -19.40 -15.03 7.92
CA ARG A 24 -18.17 -14.47 8.48
C ARG A 24 -16.94 -15.14 7.91
N TRP A 25 -15.90 -14.34 7.80
CA TRP A 25 -14.57 -14.74 7.39
C TRP A 25 -13.58 -14.37 8.48
N ARG A 26 -12.71 -15.32 8.81
CA ARG A 26 -11.64 -15.22 9.78
C ARG A 26 -10.31 -15.00 9.07
N LEU A 27 -9.59 -13.96 9.47
CA LEU A 27 -8.21 -13.77 9.09
C LEU A 27 -7.34 -14.48 10.12
N THR A 28 -6.49 -15.38 9.64
CA THR A 28 -5.46 -16.05 10.44
C THR A 28 -4.10 -15.55 9.99
N SER A 29 -3.37 -14.96 10.93
CA SER A 29 -1.95 -14.62 10.84
C SER A 29 -1.18 -15.54 11.80
N SER A 30 0.15 -15.62 11.63
CA SER A 30 1.03 -16.26 12.62
C SER A 30 1.01 -15.57 13.98
N ASP A 31 0.57 -14.31 14.03
CA ASP A 31 0.47 -13.51 15.26
C ASP A 31 -0.94 -13.58 15.88
N GLU A 32 -0.99 -13.38 17.20
CA GLU A 32 -2.18 -13.53 18.03
C GLU A 32 -3.33 -12.59 17.61
N GLY A 33 -4.53 -13.17 17.56
CA GLY A 33 -5.77 -12.50 17.17
C GLY A 33 -6.25 -12.98 15.81
N ALA A 34 -7.38 -13.67 15.78
CA ALA A 34 -8.03 -14.09 14.54
C ALA A 34 -9.27 -13.22 14.31
N PRO A 35 -9.12 -11.98 13.79
CA PRO A 35 -10.25 -11.10 13.59
C PRO A 35 -11.20 -11.73 12.58
N GLU A 36 -12.49 -11.65 12.89
CA GLU A 36 -13.54 -12.10 12.01
C GLU A 36 -14.36 -10.91 11.54
N ALA A 37 -14.80 -10.93 10.29
CA ALA A 37 -15.75 -9.96 9.77
C ALA A 37 -16.52 -10.52 8.57
N ASN A 38 -17.63 -9.87 8.21
CA ASN A 38 -18.34 -10.18 6.98
C ASN A 38 -17.47 -9.90 5.75
N TRP A 39 -17.70 -10.64 4.66
CA TRP A 39 -16.97 -10.47 3.39
C TRP A 39 -16.92 -9.01 2.91
N GLY A 40 -18.03 -8.26 3.02
CA GLY A 40 -18.08 -6.86 2.62
C GLY A 40 -17.13 -5.94 3.39
N HIS A 41 -16.82 -6.25 4.66
CA HIS A 41 -15.84 -5.49 5.44
C HIS A 41 -14.41 -5.75 4.96
N TRP A 42 -14.09 -7.01 4.62
CA TRP A 42 -12.79 -7.37 4.05
C TRP A 42 -12.55 -6.71 2.69
N VAL A 43 -13.58 -6.64 1.83
CA VAL A 43 -13.49 -5.93 0.54
C VAL A 43 -13.22 -4.44 0.73
N ARG A 44 -13.93 -3.78 1.67
CA ARG A 44 -13.72 -2.36 1.97
C ARG A 44 -12.33 -2.10 2.55
N LEU A 45 -11.83 -2.99 3.42
CA LEU A 45 -10.48 -2.90 3.96
C LEU A 45 -9.43 -3.00 2.83
N ALA A 46 -9.57 -3.97 1.93
CA ALA A 46 -8.67 -4.14 0.80
C ALA A 46 -8.65 -2.90 -0.12
N GLN A 47 -9.82 -2.34 -0.43
CA GLN A 47 -9.93 -1.10 -1.18
C GLN A 47 -9.20 0.05 -0.48
N ARG A 48 -9.39 0.19 0.84
CA ARG A 48 -8.73 1.24 1.62
C ARG A 48 -7.21 1.09 1.64
N ILE A 49 -6.70 -0.15 1.72
CA ILE A 49 -5.25 -0.41 1.65
C ILE A 49 -4.69 0.04 0.30
N LEU A 50 -5.37 -0.29 -0.80
CA LEU A 50 -4.95 0.11 -2.15
C LEU A 50 -4.98 1.64 -2.35
N GLU A 51 -6.00 2.32 -1.82
CA GLU A 51 -6.06 3.79 -1.84
C GLU A 51 -4.88 4.42 -1.09
N VAL A 52 -4.54 3.89 0.09
CA VAL A 52 -3.43 4.40 0.90
C VAL A 52 -2.08 4.15 0.22
N ASP A 53 -1.88 2.97 -0.38
CA ASP A 53 -0.69 2.65 -1.16
C ASP A 53 -0.53 3.61 -2.36
N ALA A 54 -1.61 3.88 -3.09
CA ALA A 54 -1.60 4.86 -4.19
C ALA A 54 -1.19 6.26 -3.72
N LEU A 55 -1.73 6.72 -2.58
CA LEU A 55 -1.35 8.00 -1.98
C LEU A 55 0.12 8.03 -1.53
N SER A 56 0.64 6.90 -1.05
CA SER A 56 2.05 6.78 -0.66
C SER A 56 2.97 6.94 -1.87
N ARG A 57 2.67 6.26 -2.97
CA ARG A 57 3.46 6.34 -4.22
C ARG A 57 3.40 7.72 -4.86
N GLU A 58 2.25 8.39 -4.79
CA GLU A 58 2.12 9.78 -5.25
C GLU A 58 2.97 10.75 -4.40
N ARG A 59 3.08 10.50 -3.09
CA ARG A 59 3.94 11.30 -2.21
C ARG A 59 5.42 11.06 -2.48
N GLU A 60 5.82 9.81 -2.67
CA GLU A 60 7.19 9.43 -3.04
C GLU A 60 7.59 10.08 -4.37
N GLY A 61 6.77 9.94 -5.42
CA GLY A 61 7.06 10.55 -6.72
C GLY A 61 7.10 12.09 -6.69
N ARG A 62 6.36 12.74 -5.77
CA ARG A 62 6.50 14.19 -5.55
C ARG A 62 7.79 14.57 -4.82
N GLY A 63 8.28 13.70 -3.94
CA GLY A 63 9.59 13.84 -3.31
C GLY A 63 10.71 13.74 -4.35
N ASP A 64 10.66 12.69 -5.18
CA ASP A 64 11.62 12.48 -6.26
C ASP A 64 11.65 13.68 -7.24
N ALA A 65 10.47 14.17 -7.64
CA ALA A 65 10.37 15.35 -8.50
C ALA A 65 10.92 16.62 -7.85
N TRP A 66 10.79 16.76 -6.53
CA TRP A 66 11.37 17.88 -5.79
C TRP A 66 12.89 17.78 -5.71
N ASP A 67 13.43 16.59 -5.44
CA ASP A 67 14.88 16.34 -5.40
C ASP A 67 15.53 16.56 -6.78
N GLU A 68 14.89 16.09 -7.86
CA GLU A 68 15.33 16.34 -9.24
C GLU A 68 15.32 17.84 -9.58
N GLY A 69 14.25 18.55 -9.19
CA GLY A 69 14.12 20.00 -9.39
C GLY A 69 15.17 20.80 -8.62
N PHE A 70 15.45 20.39 -7.38
CA PHE A 70 16.50 21.00 -6.55
C PHE A 70 17.90 20.77 -7.17
N ALA A 71 18.21 19.54 -7.59
CA ALA A 71 19.46 19.21 -8.24
C ALA A 71 19.65 19.97 -9.56
N ALA A 72 18.61 20.06 -10.39
CA ALA A 72 18.63 20.81 -11.65
C ALA A 72 18.85 22.32 -11.43
N GLY A 73 18.18 22.91 -10.43
CA GLY A 73 18.37 24.32 -10.07
C GLY A 73 19.79 24.61 -9.59
N HIS A 74 20.38 23.70 -8.79
CA HIS A 74 21.73 23.85 -8.30
C HIS A 74 22.79 23.72 -9.41
N ALA A 75 22.58 22.82 -10.37
CA ALA A 75 23.44 22.66 -11.55
C ALA A 75 23.40 23.89 -12.47
N ALA A 76 22.20 24.44 -12.71
CA ALA A 76 22.04 25.67 -13.49
C ALA A 76 22.70 26.89 -12.83
N GLN A 77 22.68 26.96 -11.50
CA GLN A 77 23.34 28.03 -10.75
C GLN A 77 24.87 27.88 -10.73
N SER A 78 25.40 26.65 -10.69
CA SER A 78 26.85 26.42 -10.77
C SER A 78 27.44 26.78 -12.14
N ASP A 79 26.71 26.56 -13.23
CA ASP A 79 27.18 26.90 -14.59
C ASP A 79 27.15 28.41 -14.88
N GLN A 80 26.29 29.17 -14.19
CA GLN A 80 26.22 30.63 -14.35
C GLN A 80 27.14 31.41 -13.41
N THR A 81 27.72 30.76 -12.40
CA THR A 81 28.54 31.44 -11.38
C THR A 81 30.04 31.24 -11.62
N ALA A 82 30.54 31.64 -12.79
CA ALA A 82 31.94 32.05 -12.88
C ALA A 82 32.06 33.40 -12.17
N ASN A 83 32.37 33.38 -10.87
CA ASN A 83 32.50 34.57 -10.05
C ASN A 83 33.50 35.56 -10.70
N PRO A 84 33.07 36.74 -11.18
CA PRO A 84 33.94 37.69 -11.88
C PRO A 84 34.86 38.49 -10.93
N TYR A 85 34.77 38.24 -9.62
CA TYR A 85 35.59 38.88 -8.59
C TYR A 85 36.49 37.89 -7.85
N ARG A 86 36.75 36.71 -8.42
CA ARG A 86 37.76 35.77 -7.90
C ARG A 86 38.95 35.67 -8.84
#